data_AF-A0A8T1GRR5-F1
#
_entry.id   AF-A0A8T1GRR5-F1
#
_cell.length_a   1.000
_cell.length_b   1.000
_cell.length_c   1.000
_cell.angle_alpha   90.00
_cell.angle_beta   90.00
_cell.angle_gamma   90.00
#
_symmetry.space_group_name_H-M   'P 1'
#
loop_
_entity.id
_entity.type
_entity.pdbx_description
1 polymer ?
#
loop_
_entity_poly.entity_id
_entity_poly.type
_entity_poly.pdbx_seq_one_letter_code
_entity_poly.pdbx_strand_id
1 'polypeptide(L)' 'MLCHDSEIIIVGGGVFGLSTALWLARGGYRNITIFDRCAFGKNWYNPAKGCDGASADIDKVFRMAYGEKL' A
#
# COMPACT_ATOMS: atom_id res chain seq x y z
N MET A 1 -12.66 20.54 4.71
CA MET A 1 -12.52 19.43 5.68
C MET A 1 -13.14 18.20 5.02
N LEU A 2 -12.50 17.03 5.09
CA LEU A 2 -13.05 15.78 4.54
C LEU A 2 -14.12 15.21 5.47
N CYS A 3 -15.10 14.50 4.92
CA CYS A 3 -16.07 13.70 5.66
C CYS A 3 -15.89 12.20 5.36
N HIS A 4 -16.49 11.33 6.17
CA HIS A 4 -16.35 9.87 6.05
C HIS A 4 -16.89 9.30 4.71
N ASP A 5 -17.76 10.04 4.03
CA ASP A 5 -18.33 9.67 2.74
C ASP A 5 -17.65 10.38 1.55
N SER A 6 -16.59 11.15 1.81
CA SER A 6 -15.77 11.77 0.75
C SER A 6 -15.13 10.69 -0.13
N GLU A 7 -15.13 10.93 -1.44
CA GLU A 7 -14.46 10.06 -2.41
C GLU A 7 -12.95 10.24 -2.32
N ILE A 8 -12.23 9.14 -2.04
CA ILE A 8 -10.78 9.13 -1.88
C ILE A 8 -10.18 8.17 -2.91
N ILE A 9 -9.33 8.73 -3.76
CA ILE A 9 -8.57 7.98 -4.75
C ILE A 9 -7.13 7.85 -4.26
N ILE A 10 -6.65 6.62 -4.18
CA ILE A 10 -5.25 6.28 -3.87
C ILE A 10 -4.62 5.69 -5.12
N VAL A 11 -3.52 6.29 -5.58
CA VAL A 11 -2.77 5.79 -6.74
C VAL A 11 -1.54 5.03 -6.22
N GLY A 12 -1.51 3.73 -6.49
CA GLY A 12 -0.48 2.78 -6.07
C GLY A 12 -0.92 1.93 -4.88
N GLY A 13 -1.15 0.64 -5.11
CA GLY A 13 -1.35 -0.42 -4.11
C GLY A 13 -0.06 -0.98 -3.54
N GLY A 14 0.96 -0.14 -3.35
CA GLY A 14 2.19 -0.46 -2.62
C GLY A 14 2.06 -0.21 -1.11
N VAL A 15 3.19 -0.25 -0.40
CA VAL A 15 3.23 -0.11 1.08
C VAL A 15 2.52 1.15 1.57
N PHE A 16 2.80 2.31 0.97
CA PHE A 16 2.18 3.57 1.37
C PHE A 16 0.69 3.64 1.03
N GLY A 17 0.28 3.22 -0.17
CA GLY A 17 -1.12 3.31 -0.57
C GLY A 17 -2.02 2.35 0.21
N LEU A 18 -1.58 1.09 0.40
CA LEU A 18 -2.32 0.12 1.21
C LEU A 18 -2.39 0.53 2.68
N SER A 19 -1.28 1.02 3.27
CA SER A 19 -1.30 1.47 4.67
C SER A 19 -2.19 2.70 4.84
N THR A 20 -2.17 3.64 3.90
CA THR A 20 -3.09 4.79 3.88
C THR A 20 -4.55 4.35 3.79
N ALA A 21 -4.87 3.45 2.86
CA ALA A 21 -6.22 2.92 2.71
C ALA A 21 -6.71 2.21 3.98
N LEU A 22 -5.84 1.39 4.59
CA LEU A 22 -6.14 0.68 5.84
C LEU A 22 -6.48 1.65 6.97
N TRP A 23 -5.68 2.71 7.14
CA TRP A 23 -5.91 3.69 8.21
C TRP A 23 -7.12 4.58 7.95
N LEU A 24 -7.38 4.95 6.69
CA LEU A 24 -8.61 5.65 6.32
C LEU A 24 -9.85 4.80 6.61
N ALA A 25 -9.84 3.52 6.21
CA ALA A 25 -10.94 2.60 6.49
C ALA A 25 -11.17 2.43 8.00
N ARG A 26 -10.10 2.26 8.78
CA ARG A 26 -10.17 2.21 10.25
C ARG A 26 -10.67 3.52 10.88
N GLY A 27 -10.37 4.65 10.25
CA GLY A 27 -10.87 5.97 10.62
C GLY A 27 -12.33 6.22 10.23
N GLY A 28 -13.00 5.26 9.60
CA GLY A 28 -14.42 5.32 9.24
C GLY A 28 -14.72 5.84 7.84
N TYR A 29 -13.70 6.12 7.02
CA TYR A 29 -13.90 6.50 5.63
C TYR A 29 -14.35 5.31 4.80
N ARG A 30 -15.40 5.49 3.99
CA ARG A 30 -16.09 4.38 3.31
C ARG A 30 -15.86 4.32 1.81
N ASN A 31 -15.64 5.48 1.18
CA ASN A 31 -15.52 5.60 -0.27
C ASN A 31 -14.06 5.72 -0.71
N ILE A 32 -13.29 4.64 -0.54
CA ILE A 32 -11.85 4.60 -0.84
C ILE A 32 -11.63 3.65 -2.02
N THR A 33 -11.02 4.15 -3.09
CA THR A 33 -10.64 3.35 -4.26
C THR A 33 -9.12 3.40 -4.47
N ILE A 34 -8.50 2.22 -4.61
CA ILE A 34 -7.07 2.09 -4.90
C ILE A 34 -6.89 1.68 -6.35
N PHE A 35 -6.13 2.45 -7.11
CA PHE A 35 -5.72 2.10 -8.46
C PHE A 35 -4.26 1.66 -8.46
N ASP A 36 -3.96 0.48 -8.99
CA ASP A 36 -2.60 0.04 -9.24
C ASP A 36 -2.48 -0.51 -10.66
N ARG A 37 -1.28 -0.41 -11.24
CA ARG A 37 -0.97 -1.00 -12.56
C ARG A 37 -0.97 -2.53 -12.48
N CYS A 38 -0.54 -3.09 -11.36
CA CYS A 38 -0.45 -4.52 -11.16
C CYS A 38 -1.82 -5.12 -10.79
N ALA A 39 -2.17 -6.23 -11.44
CA ALA A 39 -3.40 -6.97 -11.15
C ALA A 39 -3.24 -7.83 -9.89
N PHE A 40 -3.15 -7.21 -8.71
CA PHE A 40 -2.88 -7.92 -7.45
C PHE A 40 -3.92 -8.99 -7.09
N GLY A 41 -5.19 -8.84 -7.51
CA GLY A 41 -6.20 -9.89 -7.35
C GLY A 41 -5.94 -11.18 -8.15
N LYS A 42 -5.03 -11.15 -9.14
CA LYS A 42 -4.60 -12.33 -9.92
C LYS A 42 -3.23 -12.82 -9.46
N ASN A 43 -2.30 -11.90 -9.25
CA ASN A 43 -0.88 -12.22 -9.08
C ASN A 43 -0.43 -12.25 -7.61
N TRP A 44 -1.23 -11.73 -6.67
CA TRP A 44 -1.00 -11.76 -5.22
C TRP A 44 0.39 -11.24 -4.79
N TYR A 45 0.86 -10.16 -5.42
CA TYR A 45 2.18 -9.57 -5.17
C TYR A 45 3.38 -10.48 -5.49
N ASN A 46 3.17 -11.58 -6.22
CA ASN A 46 4.22 -12.54 -6.53
C ASN A 46 5.20 -11.97 -7.58
N PRO A 47 6.49 -11.78 -7.22
CA PRO A 47 7.49 -11.22 -8.14
C PRO A 47 7.69 -12.07 -9.40
N ALA A 48 7.60 -13.40 -9.27
CA ALA A 48 7.71 -14.33 -10.38
C ALA A 48 6.52 -14.29 -11.34
N LYS A 49 5.42 -13.62 -10.97
CA LYS A 49 4.22 -13.42 -11.80
C LYS A 49 4.08 -11.98 -12.30
N GLY A 50 5.20 -11.26 -12.42
CA GLY A 50 5.25 -9.92 -13.01
C GLY A 50 4.79 -8.80 -12.07
N CYS A 51 4.79 -9.04 -10.76
CA CYS A 51 4.69 -7.96 -9.78
C CYS A 51 6.07 -7.31 -9.62
N ASP A 52 6.25 -6.10 -10.13
CA ASP A 52 7.52 -5.36 -10.17
C ASP A 52 7.58 -4.16 -9.20
N GLY A 53 6.63 -4.08 -8.26
CA GLY A 53 6.65 -3.07 -7.21
C GLY A 53 7.82 -3.30 -6.24
N ALA A 54 8.39 -2.23 -5.67
CA ALA A 54 9.53 -2.32 -4.75
C ALA A 54 9.27 -3.20 -3.51
N SER A 55 8.00 -3.37 -3.14
CA SER A 55 7.58 -4.25 -2.05
C SER A 55 7.31 -5.70 -2.46
N ALA A 56 7.26 -6.01 -3.75
CA ALA A 56 7.12 -7.37 -4.27
C ALA A 56 8.48 -8.08 -4.19
N ASP A 57 8.73 -8.72 -3.06
CA ASP A 57 9.89 -9.58 -2.84
C ASP A 57 9.48 -10.72 -1.90
N ILE A 58 10.16 -11.85 -2.00
CA ILE A 58 9.92 -13.01 -1.13
C ILE A 58 10.43 -12.68 0.28
N ASP A 59 11.56 -11.98 0.36
CA ASP A 59 12.23 -11.64 1.61
C ASP A 59 12.24 -10.13 1.85
N LYS A 60 11.99 -9.75 3.10
CA LYS A 60 12.09 -8.36 3.57
C LYS A 60 12.89 -8.32 4.86
N VAL A 61 14.07 -7.72 4.81
CA VAL A 61 14.88 -7.51 6.01
C VAL A 61 14.38 -6.27 6.72
N PHE A 62 14.02 -6.45 7.99
CA PHE A 62 13.60 -5.38 8.85
C PHE A 62 14.59 -5.23 10.02
N ARG A 63 15.12 -4.01 10.19
CA ARG A 63 16.07 -3.67 11.25
C ARG A 63 15.55 -2.45 11.98
N MET A 64 15.58 -2.50 13.31
CA MET A 64 15.15 -1.39 14.17
C MET A 64 16.32 -0.56 14.71
N ALA A 65 17.54 -1.10 14.67
CA ALA A 65 18.74 -0.37 15.05
C ALA A 65 19.29 0.41 13.85
N TYR A 66 18.85 1.67 13.73
CA TYR A 66 19.44 2.64 12.82
C TYR A 66 20.51 3.42 13.57
N GLY A 67 21.66 3.65 12.93
CA GLY A 67 22.71 4.48 13.54
C GLY A 67 22.22 5.91 13.73
N GLU A 68 22.72 6.58 14.76
CA GLU A 68 22.63 8.04 14.80
C GLU A 68 23.51 8.62 13.68
N LYS A 69 23.10 9.77 13.14
CA LYS A 69 23.87 10.47 12.12
C LYS A 69 25.27 10.76 12.66
N LEU A 70 26.32 10.42 11.89
CA LEU A 70 27.65 11.01 12.08
C LEU A 70 27.60 12.50 11.75
#